data_AF-A0A0A0K105-F1
#
_entry.id   AF-A0A0A0K105-F1
#
_cell.length_a   1.000
_cell.length_b   1.000
_cell.length_c   1.000
_cell.angle_alpha   90.00
_cell.angle_beta   90.00
_cell.angle_gamma   90.00
#
_symmetry.space_group_name_H-M   'P 1'
#
loop_
_entity.id
_entity.type
_entity.pdbx_description
1 polymer ?
#
loop_
_entity_poly.entity_id
_entity_poly.type
_entity_poly.pdbx_seq_one_letter_code
_entity_poly.pdbx_strand_id
1 'polypeptide(L)' 'MNEASELRRRAARWRATAEVTRTEMRTLRTLATLTWRGESAGAFREVLGRRVRELGELADREDAVADLLDRVAAVVEQAA' A
#
# COMPACT_ATOMS: atom_id res chain seq x y z
N MET A 1 12.50 25.95 -3.01
CA MET A 1 11.64 24.80 -2.68
C MET A 1 11.43 24.83 -1.17
N ASN A 2 10.21 25.05 -0.69
CA ASN A 2 9.95 25.14 0.76
C ASN A 2 9.76 23.74 1.36
N GLU A 3 9.95 23.62 2.67
CA GLU A 3 9.88 22.35 3.41
C GLU A 3 8.52 21.64 3.23
N ALA A 4 7.42 22.40 3.24
CA ALA A 4 6.07 21.88 2.98
C ALA A 4 5.92 21.21 1.59
N SER A 5 6.49 21.80 0.54
CA SER A 5 6.47 21.21 -0.80
C SER A 5 7.24 19.89 -0.87
N GLU A 6 8.34 19.75 -0.11
CA GLU A 6 9.09 18.50 -0.03
C GLU A 6 8.30 17.40 0.70
N LEU A 7 7.62 17.76 1.80
CA LEU A 7 6.75 16.85 2.55
C LEU A 7 5.60 16.33 1.69
N ARG A 8 4.89 17.21 0.97
CA ARG A 8 3.83 16.78 0.03
C ARG A 8 4.34 15.88 -1.08
N ARG A 9 5.53 16.18 -1.61
CA ARG A 9 6.17 15.31 -2.61
C ARG A 9 6.52 13.94 -2.02
N ARG A 10 6.94 13.85 -0.75
CA ARG A 10 7.11 12.58 -0.04
C ARG A 10 5.78 11.85 0.14
N ALA A 11 4.72 12.55 0.55
CA ALA A 11 3.38 11.98 0.70
C ALA A 11 2.88 11.37 -0.63
N ALA A 12 3.04 12.08 -1.74
CA ALA A 12 2.66 11.58 -3.06
C ALA A 12 3.41 10.29 -3.45
N ARG A 13 4.69 10.16 -3.08
CA ARG A 13 5.44 8.91 -3.30
C ARG A 13 4.90 7.76 -2.47
N TRP A 14 4.57 7.99 -1.21
CA TRP A 14 3.95 6.96 -0.37
C TRP A 14 2.61 6.48 -0.92
N ARG A 15 1.76 7.38 -1.42
CA ARG A 15 0.52 7.00 -2.11
C ARG A 15 0.76 6.19 -3.37
N ALA A 16 1.79 6.53 -4.14
CA ALA A 16 2.18 5.74 -5.31
C ALA A 16 2.63 4.33 -4.91
N THR A 17 3.40 4.20 -3.81
CA THR A 17 3.78 2.89 -3.25
C THR A 17 2.55 2.10 -2.80
N ALA A 18 1.61 2.72 -2.07
CA ALA A 18 0.36 2.09 -1.66
C ALA A 18 -0.43 1.55 -2.86
N GLU A 19 -0.46 2.28 -3.98
CA GLU A 19 -1.14 1.81 -5.18
C GLU A 19 -0.44 0.63 -5.87
N VAL A 20 0.89 0.59 -5.84
CA VAL A 20 1.66 -0.58 -6.27
C VAL A 20 1.29 -1.79 -5.39
N THR A 21 1.30 -1.62 -4.07
CA THR A 21 0.91 -2.67 -3.10
C THR A 21 -0.51 -3.19 -3.36
N ARG A 22 -1.48 -2.29 -3.61
CA ARG A 22 -2.86 -2.69 -3.98
C ARG A 22 -2.93 -3.41 -5.32
N THR A 23 -2.10 -3.03 -6.29
CA THR A 23 -2.02 -3.68 -7.60
C THR A 23 -1.51 -5.11 -7.45
N GLU A 24 -0.44 -5.32 -6.68
CA GLU A 24 0.08 -6.66 -6.36
C GLU A 24 -0.97 -7.51 -5.64
N MET A 25 -1.68 -6.93 -4.67
CA MET A 25 -2.77 -7.61 -3.98
C MET A 25 -3.88 -8.05 -4.94
N ARG A 26 -4.27 -7.22 -5.91
CA ARG A 26 -5.24 -7.58 -6.95
C ARG A 26 -4.73 -8.73 -7.82
N THR A 27 -3.46 -8.71 -8.21
CA THR A 27 -2.83 -9.81 -8.95
C THR A 27 -2.89 -11.12 -8.17
N LEU A 28 -2.52 -11.13 -6.89
CA LEU A 28 -2.56 -12.33 -6.05
C LEU A 28 -4.00 -12.85 -5.86
N ARG A 29 -4.98 -11.97 -5.71
CA ARG A 29 -6.40 -12.37 -5.66
C ARG A 29 -6.83 -13.02 -6.97
N THR A 30 -6.47 -12.47 -8.12
CA THR A 30 -6.75 -13.08 -9.43
C THR A 30 -6.11 -14.46 -9.54
N LEU A 31 -4.84 -14.60 -9.16
CA LEU A 31 -4.14 -15.90 -9.16
C LEU A 31 -4.83 -16.93 -8.25
N ALA A 32 -5.35 -16.51 -7.10
CA ALA A 32 -6.09 -17.40 -6.19
C ALA A 32 -7.40 -17.93 -6.79
N THR A 33 -7.98 -17.24 -7.78
CA THR A 33 -9.20 -17.68 -8.50
C THR A 33 -8.92 -18.60 -9.68
N LEU A 34 -7.67 -18.66 -10.15
CA LEU A 34 -7.31 -19.54 -11.26
C LEU A 34 -7.50 -21.00 -10.85
N THR A 35 -8.05 -21.80 -11.76
CA THR A 35 -8.37 -23.21 -11.50
C THR A 35 -7.10 -24.06 -11.46
N TRP A 36 -6.51 -24.17 -10.26
CA TRP A 36 -5.52 -25.20 -9.91
C TRP A 36 -6.20 -26.29 -9.08
N ARG A 37 -6.07 -27.56 -9.49
CA ARG A 37 -6.70 -28.73 -8.83
C ARG A 37 -5.74 -29.82 -8.32
N GLY A 38 -4.44 -29.57 -8.26
CA GLY A 38 -3.47 -30.49 -7.62
C GLY A 38 -3.55 -30.50 -6.09
N GLU A 39 -2.90 -31.49 -5.46
CA GLU A 39 -2.87 -31.69 -4.00
C GLU A 39 -2.35 -30.46 -3.23
N SER A 40 -1.48 -29.65 -3.85
CA SER A 40 -0.93 -28.41 -3.28
C SER A 40 -1.88 -27.20 -3.33
N ALA A 41 -3.06 -27.31 -3.97
CA ALA A 41 -3.95 -26.17 -4.21
C ALA A 41 -4.46 -25.50 -2.92
N GLY A 42 -4.71 -26.31 -1.87
CA GLY A 42 -5.17 -25.80 -0.57
C GLY A 42 -4.10 -24.96 0.11
N ALA A 43 -2.90 -25.52 0.27
CA ALA A 43 -1.75 -24.83 0.85
C ALA A 43 -1.38 -23.56 0.08
N PHE A 44 -1.45 -23.61 -1.26
CA PHE A 44 -1.20 -22.44 -2.11
C PHE A 44 -2.22 -21.31 -1.85
N ARG A 45 -3.51 -21.63 -1.78
CA ARG A 45 -4.56 -20.64 -1.47
C ARG A 45 -4.42 -20.05 -0.07
N GLU A 46 -4.02 -20.85 0.91
CA GLU A 46 -3.74 -20.38 2.26
C GLU A 46 -2.58 -19.37 2.28
N VAL A 47 -1.47 -19.69 1.61
CA VAL A 47 -0.32 -18.78 1.49
C VAL A 47 -0.72 -17.48 0.80
N LEU A 48 -1.45 -17.55 -0.31
CA LEU A 48 -1.95 -16.35 -1.00
C LEU A 48 -2.89 -15.53 -0.11
N GLY A 49 -3.81 -16.17 0.61
CA GLY A 49 -4.73 -15.49 1.52
C GLY A 49 -4.00 -14.76 2.66
N ARG A 50 -2.91 -15.34 3.18
CA ARG A 50 -2.04 -14.65 4.15
C ARG A 50 -1.34 -13.44 3.51
N ARG A 51 -0.70 -13.62 2.35
CA ARG A 51 0.02 -12.52 1.66
C ARG A 51 -0.89 -11.37 1.26
N VAL A 52 -2.12 -11.66 0.81
CA VAL A 52 -3.12 -10.64 0.49
C VAL A 52 -3.48 -9.81 1.73
N ARG A 53 -3.61 -10.42 2.91
CA ARG A 53 -3.88 -9.69 4.16
C ARG A 53 -2.70 -8.82 4.57
N GLU A 54 -1.50 -9.38 4.56
CA GLU A 54 -0.27 -8.64 4.91
C GLU A 54 -0.03 -7.44 3.98
N LEU A 55 -0.26 -7.60 2.66
CA LEU A 55 -0.18 -6.50 1.71
C LEU A 55 -1.28 -5.44 1.93
N GLY A 56 -2.48 -5.86 2.36
CA GLY A 56 -3.53 -4.92 2.76
C GLY A 56 -3.09 -4.05 3.94
N GLU A 57 -2.59 -4.67 5.01
CA GLU A 57 -2.05 -3.94 6.16
C GLU A 57 -0.88 -3.02 5.80
N LEU A 58 -0.04 -3.44 4.84
CA LEU A 58 1.07 -2.61 4.36
C LEU A 58 0.54 -1.38 3.63
N ALA A 59 -0.40 -1.54 2.70
CA ALA A 59 -0.99 -0.42 1.97
C ALA A 59 -1.65 0.61 2.90
N ASP A 60 -2.35 0.15 3.94
CA ASP A 60 -2.97 1.02 4.95
C ASP A 60 -1.91 1.82 5.73
N ARG A 61 -0.77 1.20 6.06
CA ARG A 61 0.35 1.87 6.71
C ARG A 61 1.02 2.90 5.79
N GLU A 62 1.15 2.57 4.50
CA GLU A 62 1.71 3.47 3.49
C GLU A 62 0.85 4.74 3.32
N ASP A 63 -0.48 4.60 3.28
CA ASP A 63 -1.40 5.73 3.27
C ASP A 63 -1.30 6.56 4.56
N ALA A 64 -1.24 5.91 5.72
CA ALA A 64 -1.15 6.61 7.01
C ALA A 64 0.11 7.47 7.11
N VAL A 65 1.23 7.02 6.55
CA VAL A 65 2.46 7.83 6.45
C VAL A 65 2.26 9.02 5.51
N ALA A 66 1.61 8.82 4.36
CA ALA A 66 1.30 9.92 3.44
C ALA A 66 0.44 11.01 4.11
N ASP A 67 -0.61 10.60 4.85
CA ASP A 67 -1.52 11.51 5.53
C ASP A 67 -0.85 12.24 6.70
N LEU A 68 0.09 11.58 7.40
CA LEU A 68 0.92 12.26 8.40
C LEU A 68 1.78 13.35 7.75
N LEU A 69 2.43 13.05 6.63
CA LEU A 69 3.29 14.01 5.93
C LEU A 69 2.50 15.22 5.42
N ASP A 70 1.28 15.02 4.89
CA ASP A 70 0.42 16.12 4.46
C ASP A 70 -0.04 17.00 5.63
N ARG A 71 -0.37 16.40 6.79
CA ARG A 71 -0.71 17.16 8.01
C ARG A 71 0.48 17.99 8.50
N VAL A 72 1.69 17.42 8.51
CA VAL A 72 2.89 18.16 8.90
C VAL A 72 3.16 19.29 7.89
N ALA A 73 3.00 19.05 6.60
CA ALA A 73 3.16 20.08 5.57
C ALA A 73 2.20 21.26 5.78
N ALA A 74 0.93 20.97 6.12
CA ALA A 74 -0.06 22.01 6.41
C ALA A 74 0.30 22.85 7.64
N VAL A 75 0.83 22.23 8.70
CA VAL A 75 1.30 22.96 9.89
C VAL A 75 2.51 23.85 9.56
N VAL A 76 3.46 23.35 8.75
CA VAL A 76 4.64 24.11 8.32
C VAL A 76 4.23 25.34 7.51
N GLU A 77 3.24 25.24 6.63
CA GLU A 77 2.76 26.40 5.86
C GLU A 77 2.04 27.44 6.71
N GLN A 78 1.35 27.03 7.76
CA GLN A 78 0.68 27.97 8.68
C GLN A 78 1.68 28.72 9.55
N ALA A 79 2.86 28.15 9.80
CA ALA A 79 3.91 28.74 10.62
C ALA A 79 4.89 29.64 9.84
N ALA A 80 4.80 29.66 8.50
CA ALA A 80 5.66 30.41 7.60
C ALA A 80 4.96 31.67 7.06
#